data_AF-S3BSD7-F1
#
_entry.id   AF-S3BSD7-F1
#
_cell.length_a   1.000
_cell.length_b   1.000
_cell.length_c   1.000
_cell.angle_alpha   90.00
_cell.angle_beta   90.00
_cell.angle_gamma   90.00
#
_symmetry.space_group_name_H-M   'P 1'
#
loop_
_entity.id
_entity.type
_entity.pdbx_description
1 polymer ?
#
loop_
_entity_poly.entity_id
_entity_poly.type
_entity_poly.pdbx_seq_one_letter_code
_entity_poly.pdbx_strand_id
1 'polypeptide(L)' 'MLRNGLEPWHLLVVALVVVLVFGSKRLPDTARALGKSLRILKSETRAMKREGAQEPAPRPASTGDAPAVRDSA' A
#
# COMPACT_ATOMS: atom_id res chain seq x y z
N MET A 1 10.33 33.76 -9.71
CA MET A 1 8.93 33.78 -10.17
C MET A 1 8.30 32.36 -10.16
N LEU A 2 8.66 31.52 -9.17
CA LEU A 2 8.34 30.08 -9.13
C LEU A 2 7.74 29.66 -7.76
N ARG A 3 7.20 30.61 -6.99
CA ARG A 3 6.99 30.43 -5.53
C ARG A 3 5.52 30.46 -5.05
N ASN A 4 4.55 30.48 -5.96
CA ASN A 4 3.11 30.40 -5.63
C ASN A 4 2.41 29.14 -6.16
N GLY A 5 3.14 28.19 -6.77
CA GLY A 5 2.54 27.05 -7.48
C GLY A 5 2.01 25.90 -6.61
N LEU A 6 2.20 25.97 -5.30
CA LEU A 6 1.81 24.92 -4.35
C LEU A 6 1.35 25.54 -3.02
N GLU A 7 0.62 26.66 -3.06
CA GLU A 7 -0.04 27.10 -1.83
C GLU A 7 -1.00 25.98 -1.41
N PRO A 8 -0.80 25.37 -0.22
CA PRO A 8 -1.61 24.23 0.26
C PRO A 8 -3.11 24.51 0.20
N TRP A 9 -3.47 25.80 0.19
CA TRP A 9 -4.81 26.31 -0.01
C TRP A 9 -5.47 25.83 -1.30
N HIS A 10 -4.78 25.85 -2.45
CA HIS A 10 -5.37 25.42 -3.72
C HIS A 10 -5.66 23.92 -3.72
N LEU A 11 -4.76 23.11 -3.14
CA LEU A 11 -4.98 21.67 -2.98
C LEU A 11 -6.18 21.38 -2.07
N LEU A 12 -6.35 22.17 -1.00
CA LEU A 12 -7.54 22.10 -0.14
C LEU A 12 -8.83 22.40 -0.91
N VAL A 13 -8.85 23.46 -1.73
CA VAL A 13 -10.01 23.82 -2.57
C VAL A 13 -10.31 22.71 -3.58
N VAL A 14 -9.29 22.20 -4.29
CA VAL A 14 -9.48 21.10 -5.25
C VAL A 14 -9.98 19.85 -4.53
N ALA A 15 -9.37 19.46 -3.40
CA ALA A 15 -9.82 18.32 -2.62
C ALA A 15 -11.28 18.47 -2.19
N LEU A 16 -11.69 19.67 -1.74
CA LEU A 16 -13.07 19.97 -1.38
C LEU A 16 -14.02 19.79 -2.57
N VAL A 17 -13.66 20.32 -3.75
CA VAL A 17 -14.44 20.17 -4.99
C VAL A 17 -14.55 18.69 -5.39
N VAL A 18 -13.46 17.93 -5.32
CA VAL A 18 -13.49 16.49 -5.64
C VAL A 18 -14.39 15.74 -4.64
N VAL A 19 -14.35 16.07 -3.35
CA VAL A 19 -15.26 15.49 -2.34
C VAL A 19 -16.73 15.85 -2.63
N LEU A 20 -17.02 17.06 -3.08
CA LEU A 20 -18.38 17.48 -3.46
C LEU A 20 -18.90 16.73 -4.68
N VAL A 21 -18.07 16.56 -5.72
CA VAL A 21 -18.46 15.89 -6.97
C VAL A 21 -18.55 14.37 -6.82
N PHE A 22 -17.57 13.76 -6.15
CA PHE A 22 -17.51 12.29 -5.97
C PHE A 22 -18.28 11.83 -4.73
N GLY A 23 -18.49 12.69 -3.73
CA GLY A 23 -19.09 12.36 -2.45
C GLY A 23 -18.07 11.84 -1.41
N SER A 24 -18.37 12.08 -0.14
CA SER A 24 -17.50 11.77 1.01
C SER A 24 -17.13 10.29 1.16
N LYS A 25 -17.94 9.37 0.61
CA LYS A 25 -17.67 7.92 0.66
C LYS A 25 -16.91 7.38 -0.56
N ARG A 26 -17.04 7.96 -1.75
CA ARG A 26 -16.45 7.40 -2.97
C ARG A 26 -14.97 7.71 -3.11
N LEU A 27 -14.56 8.93 -2.77
CA LEU A 27 -13.16 9.34 -2.83
C LEU A 27 -12.22 8.45 -1.98
N PRO A 28 -12.50 8.20 -0.68
CA PRO A 28 -11.66 7.31 0.11
C PRO A 28 -11.80 5.83 -0.30
N ASP A 29 -12.97 5.40 -0.78
CA ASP A 29 -13.19 4.03 -1.21
C ASP A 29 -12.39 3.70 -2.49
N THR A 30 -12.46 4.56 -3.50
CA THR A 30 -11.66 4.44 -4.73
C THR A 30 -10.17 4.55 -4.42
N ALA A 31 -9.75 5.49 -3.58
CA ALA A 31 -8.35 5.58 -3.15
C ALA A 31 -7.88 4.31 -2.41
N ARG A 32 -8.72 3.70 -1.58
CA ARG A 32 -8.41 2.43 -0.89
C ARG A 32 -8.34 1.27 -1.87
N ALA A 33 -9.25 1.17 -2.84
CA ALA A 33 -9.25 0.12 -3.87
C ALA A 33 -8.00 0.22 -4.77
N LEU A 34 -7.67 1.43 -5.22
CA LEU A 34 -6.45 1.71 -5.98
C LEU A 34 -5.19 1.46 -5.14
N GLY A 35 -5.20 1.86 -3.86
CA GLY A 35 -4.09 1.63 -2.93
C GLY A 35 -3.79 0.15 -2.67
N LYS A 36 -4.83 -0.69 -2.59
CA LYS A 36 -4.67 -2.16 -2.51
C LYS A 36 -4.00 -2.71 -3.77
N SER A 37 -4.42 -2.26 -4.95
CA SER A 37 -3.84 -2.69 -6.24
C SER A 37 -2.39 -2.22 -6.38
N LEU A 38 -2.09 -0.96 -6.04
CA LEU A 38 -0.73 -0.42 -6.01
C LEU A 38 0.15 -1.14 -4.99
N ARG A 39 -0.40 -1.61 -3.86
CA ARG A 39 0.38 -2.34 -2.85
C ARG A 39 0.86 -3.68 -3.38
N ILE A 40 -0.01 -4.41 -4.09
CA ILE A 40 0.33 -5.69 -4.73
C ILE A 40 1.43 -5.46 -5.78
N LEU A 41 1.21 -4.49 -6.68
CA LEU A 41 2.18 -4.14 -7.72
C LEU A 41 3.51 -3.66 -7.12
N LYS A 42 3.45 -2.92 -6.00
CA LYS A 42 4.63 -2.46 -5.26
C LYS A 42 5.36 -3.59 -4.55
N SER A 43 4.66 -4.61 -4.02
CA SER A 43 5.32 -5.80 -3.47
C SER A 43 6.01 -6.62 -4.54
N GLU A 44 5.39 -6.80 -5.71
CA GLU A 44 5.99 -7.49 -6.84
C GLU A 44 7.21 -6.73 -7.38
N THR A 45 7.08 -5.41 -7.57
CA THR A 45 8.20 -4.54 -7.98
C THR A 45 9.32 -4.52 -6.94
N ARG A 46 8.99 -4.57 -5.64
CA ARG A 46 9.98 -4.65 -4.55
C ARG A 46 10.73 -5.98 -4.56
N ALA A 47 10.04 -7.09 -4.84
CA ALA A 47 10.67 -8.41 -4.96
C ALA A 47 11.69 -8.41 -6.10
N MET A 48 11.31 -7.91 -7.28
CA MET A 48 12.23 -7.77 -8.42
C MET A 48 13.40 -6.83 -8.12
N LYS A 49 13.16 -5.70 -7.43
CA LYS A 49 14.23 -4.79 -7.03
C LYS A 49 15.18 -5.37 -5.97
N ARG A 50 14.70 -6.33 -5.16
CA ARG A 50 15.52 -7.03 -4.16
C ARG A 50 16.30 -8.19 -4.77
N GLU A 51 15.79 -8.88 -5.79
CA GLU A 51 16.55 -9.90 -6.52
C GLU A 51 17.73 -9.31 -7.30
N GLY A 52 17.63 -8.06 -7.76
CA GLY A 52 18.76 -7.33 -8.36
C GLY A 52 19.81 -6.80 -7.36
N ALA A 53 19.55 -6.89 -6.05
CA ALA A 53 20.44 -6.44 -4.98
C ALA A 53 20.46 -7.51 -3.88
N GLN A 54 21.31 -8.52 -4.09
CA GLN A 54 21.57 -9.65 -3.22
C GLN A 54 21.58 -9.29 -1.72
N GLU A 55 20.48 -9.52 -1.01
CA GLU A 55 20.46 -9.61 0.46
C GLU A 55 19.31 -10.53 0.93
N PRO A 56 19.54 -11.46 1.88
CA PRO A 56 18.55 -12.45 2.27
C PRO A 56 17.47 -11.79 3.14
N ALA A 57 16.23 -11.78 2.65
CA ALA A 57 15.10 -11.27 3.41
C ALA A 57 14.82 -12.17 4.64
N PRO A 58 14.50 -11.59 5.82
CA PRO A 58 14.11 -12.36 6.99
C PRO A 58 12.78 -13.05 6.71
N ARG A 59 12.76 -14.38 6.81
CA ARG A 59 11.53 -15.18 6.78
C ARG A 59 10.65 -14.74 7.96
N PRO A 60 9.40 -14.27 7.74
CA PRO A 60 8.45 -14.14 8.83
C PRO A 60 8.25 -15.55 9.40
N ALA A 61 8.48 -15.69 10.70
CA ALA A 61 8.26 -16.93 11.41
C ALA A 61 6.83 -17.41 11.16
N SER A 62 6.70 -18.61 10.58
CA SER A 62 5.45 -19.36 10.54
C SER A 62 5.05 -19.68 11.97
N THR A 63 4.27 -18.78 12.59
CA THR A 63 3.48 -19.12 13.77
C THR A 63 2.31 -19.97 13.29
N GLY A 64 2.38 -21.26 13.59
CA GLY A 64 1.23 -22.16 13.54
C GLY A 64 1.16 -23.05 12.31
N ASP A 65 2.05 -24.04 12.22
CA ASP A 65 1.62 -25.40 11.89
C ASP A 65 2.70 -26.39 12.33
N ALA A 66 2.52 -27.00 13.50
CA ALA A 66 3.27 -28.18 13.91
C ALA A 66 2.25 -29.31 14.05
N PRO A 67 2.26 -30.30 13.15
CA PRO A 67 1.34 -31.42 13.25
C PRO A 67 1.73 -32.22 14.48
N ALA A 68 0.80 -32.36 15.41
CA ALA A 68 0.87 -33.31 16.50
C ALA A 68 0.72 -34.73 15.93
N VAL A 69 1.77 -35.23 15.27
CA VAL A 69 1.96 -36.64 14.96
C VAL A 69 3.25 -37.07 15.67
N ARG A 70 3.09 -37.38 16.95
CA ARG A 70 3.93 -38.29 17.73
C ARG A 70 3.00 -39.45 18.01
N ASP A 71 2.96 -40.50 17.19
CA ASP A 71 3.84 -41.66 17.30
C ASP A 71 4.59 -41.72 18.63
N SER A 72 4.02 -42.44 19.61
CA SER A 72 4.71 -43.12 20.70
C SER A 72 3.72 -43.92 21.57
N ALA A 73 4.05 -45.21 21.74
CA ALA A 73 3.55 -46.23 22.67
C ALA A 73 2.51 -47.22 22.12
#